data_AF-A0A1N7JWP6-F1
#
_entry.id   AF-A0A1N7JWP6-F1
#
_cell.length_a   1.000
_cell.length_b   1.000
_cell.length_c   1.000
_cell.angle_alpha   90.00
_cell.angle_beta   90.00
_cell.angle_gamma   90.00
#
_symmetry.space_group_name_H-M   'P 1'
#
loop_
_entity.id
_entity.type
_entity.pdbx_description
1 polymer ?
#
loop_
_entity_poly.entity_id
_entity_poly.type
_entity_poly.pdbx_seq_one_letter_code
_entity_poly.pdbx_strand_id
1 'polypeptide(L)'
;MEQKKILIITYYWPPAGGPGVQRWLKFAKYLPEFGWKPVIYTPENPSYPLLDETLMKDVPEDIEIVRTKIWEPYQLAEKLNKSNKKFKAGQFDVGKNQSWKSKLSIWVRGNFFIPDARVFWVKPSIQFLEKYIQENNIDTIVTSGPPHSLHLIGLGLKDKFPNLKWIADFRDPWTEISYYKHLKLTKSSDKKHRQLESAVFKNADITLATSYTDAENFRKAGANSVCITNGFDESDSDKPKIQTENILKDKFTLSYIGVLEQLRNPENLWKVLDELVKENIDFAKYFSLKFVGRIDDKILNFIESSSLKNHILNLGYLAHGKAVEEMQTSEILLITNFPNESSKGIIPGKIFEYLASGKQILSFGPDQADVSKILNETQSGKHFSYSDSETVKKFILEKFDLWKNGQLSENTQHIEQFSRKNLTKQLSEIL
;
A
#
# COMPACT_ATOMS: atom_id res chain seq x y z
N MET A 1 -26.15 19.07 -15.27
CA MET A 1 -26.45 17.63 -15.34
C MET A 1 -26.43 17.09 -13.93
N GLU A 2 -27.35 16.20 -13.58
CA GLU A 2 -27.33 15.55 -12.26
C GLU A 2 -26.07 14.69 -12.14
N GLN A 3 -25.31 14.83 -11.04
CA GLN A 3 -24.12 14.03 -10.80
C GLN A 3 -24.51 12.56 -10.58
N LYS A 4 -23.79 11.63 -11.21
CA LYS A 4 -24.03 10.19 -11.02
C LYS A 4 -23.61 9.77 -9.62
N LYS A 5 -24.42 8.98 -8.91
CA LYS A 5 -24.09 8.53 -7.56
C LYS A 5 -23.31 7.23 -7.58
N ILE A 6 -22.30 7.13 -6.72
CA ILE A 6 -21.54 5.89 -6.49
C ILE A 6 -21.51 5.56 -5.01
N LEU A 7 -22.03 4.38 -4.65
CA LEU A 7 -22.03 3.90 -3.27
C LEU A 7 -20.77 3.10 -2.99
N ILE A 8 -19.92 3.62 -2.12
CA ILE A 8 -18.65 3.02 -1.72
C ILE A 8 -18.85 2.27 -0.39
N ILE A 9 -18.86 0.94 -0.47
CA ILE A 9 -18.95 0.05 0.68
C ILE A 9 -17.54 -0.25 1.16
N THR A 10 -17.17 0.36 2.29
CA THR A 10 -15.84 0.23 2.89
C THR A 10 -15.92 0.01 4.39
N TYR A 11 -15.00 -0.80 4.92
CA TYR A 11 -14.89 -1.03 6.35
C TYR A 11 -14.05 0.07 7.01
N TYR A 12 -12.97 0.45 6.33
CA TYR A 12 -11.98 1.40 6.81
C TYR A 12 -12.28 2.77 6.23
N TRP A 13 -12.74 3.67 7.10
CA TRP A 13 -13.03 5.07 6.77
C TRP A 13 -12.51 5.96 7.91
N PRO A 14 -12.05 7.20 7.66
CA PRO A 14 -11.61 8.10 8.72
C PRO A 14 -12.61 8.17 9.90
N PRO A 15 -12.12 8.17 11.15
CA PRO A 15 -10.72 8.36 11.56
C PRO A 15 -9.89 7.06 11.62
N ALA A 16 -10.29 5.97 10.95
CA ALA A 16 -9.38 4.83 10.78
C ALA A 16 -8.05 5.28 10.18
N GLY A 17 -6.94 4.76 10.71
CA GLY A 17 -5.61 4.96 10.17
C GLY A 17 -5.11 3.79 9.34
N GLY A 18 -3.96 3.98 8.71
CA GLY A 18 -3.25 2.94 7.97
C GLY A 18 -3.55 2.90 6.47
N PRO A 19 -2.82 2.06 5.72
CA PRO A 19 -2.76 2.12 4.26
C PRO A 19 -4.11 1.79 3.58
N GLY A 20 -4.96 1.00 4.23
CA GLY A 20 -6.26 0.63 3.68
C GLY A 20 -7.25 1.79 3.55
N VAL A 21 -7.10 2.85 4.35
CA VAL A 21 -8.07 3.96 4.38
C VAL A 21 -7.85 4.93 3.23
N GLN A 22 -6.58 5.18 2.91
CA GLN A 22 -6.19 6.29 2.05
C GLN A 22 -6.73 6.17 0.62
N ARG A 23 -6.79 4.96 0.04
CA ARG A 23 -7.19 4.77 -1.36
C ARG A 23 -8.59 5.32 -1.64
N TRP A 24 -9.61 4.82 -0.92
CA TRP A 24 -10.99 5.23 -1.15
C TRP A 24 -11.34 6.59 -0.53
N LEU A 25 -10.60 7.02 0.50
CA LEU A 25 -10.66 8.41 0.95
C LEU A 25 -10.28 9.38 -0.17
N LYS A 26 -9.13 9.15 -0.82
CA LYS A 26 -8.63 10.01 -1.89
C LYS A 26 -9.47 9.89 -3.16
N PHE A 27 -9.98 8.70 -3.53
CA PHE A 27 -10.95 8.60 -4.62
C PHE A 27 -12.24 9.38 -4.32
N ALA A 28 -12.81 9.23 -3.13
CA ALA A 28 -14.00 10.00 -2.74
C ALA A 28 -13.76 11.52 -2.75
N LYS A 29 -12.55 11.97 -2.39
CA LYS A 29 -12.15 13.39 -2.48
C LYS A 29 -12.20 13.91 -3.91
N TYR A 30 -11.72 13.14 -4.89
CA TYR A 30 -11.54 13.61 -6.28
C TYR A 30 -12.68 13.22 -7.24
N LEU A 31 -13.51 12.22 -6.92
CA LEU A 31 -14.62 11.76 -7.77
C LEU A 31 -15.60 12.88 -8.19
N PRO A 32 -15.93 13.86 -7.32
CA PRO A 32 -16.78 15.00 -7.70
C PRO A 32 -16.25 15.80 -8.88
N GLU A 33 -14.93 15.91 -9.06
CA GLU A 33 -14.32 16.60 -10.20
C GLU A 33 -14.58 15.89 -11.54
N PHE A 34 -14.95 14.61 -11.49
CA PHE A 34 -15.25 13.78 -12.66
C PHE A 34 -16.74 13.43 -12.76
N GLY A 35 -17.62 14.24 -12.14
CA GLY A 35 -19.07 14.13 -12.28
C GLY A 35 -19.74 13.04 -11.42
N TRP A 36 -18.99 12.44 -10.49
CA TRP A 36 -19.48 11.40 -9.58
C TRP A 36 -19.70 11.95 -8.17
N LYS A 37 -20.87 11.71 -7.59
CA LYS A 37 -21.18 12.00 -6.19
C LYS A 37 -20.96 10.73 -5.35
N PRO A 38 -19.87 10.64 -4.55
CA PRO A 38 -19.64 9.49 -3.69
C PRO A 38 -20.59 9.51 -2.49
N VAL A 39 -21.09 8.33 -2.15
CA VAL A 39 -21.82 8.03 -0.91
C VAL A 39 -21.06 6.92 -0.20
N ILE A 40 -20.73 7.11 1.07
CA ILE A 40 -19.96 6.13 1.84
C ILE A 40 -20.90 5.28 2.69
N TYR A 41 -20.79 3.96 2.58
CA TYR A 41 -21.39 3.03 3.54
C TYR A 41 -20.28 2.35 4.37
N THR A 42 -20.28 2.63 5.66
CA THR A 42 -19.26 2.18 6.63
C THR A 42 -19.90 1.85 7.97
N PRO A 43 -19.35 0.94 8.80
CA PRO A 43 -19.90 0.67 10.12
C PRO A 43 -19.93 1.90 11.04
N GLU A 44 -20.92 1.92 11.95
CA GLU A 44 -21.01 2.89 13.06
C GLU A 44 -20.03 2.54 14.21
N ASN A 45 -19.84 1.25 14.48
CA ASN A 45 -19.04 0.73 15.59
C ASN A 45 -17.90 -0.24 15.13
N PRO A 46 -17.01 0.19 14.24
CA PRO A 46 -15.88 -0.62 13.78
C PRO A 46 -14.87 -0.90 14.88
N SER A 47 -14.11 -2.00 14.76
CA SER A 47 -12.89 -2.22 15.54
C SER A 47 -11.67 -1.93 14.69
N TYR A 48 -11.24 -0.67 14.68
CA TYR A 48 -10.06 -0.23 13.96
C TYR A 48 -8.77 -0.58 14.72
N PRO A 49 -7.74 -1.10 14.03
CA PRO A 49 -6.43 -1.36 14.64
C PRO A 49 -5.65 -0.09 14.94
N LEU A 50 -5.82 0.92 14.11
CA LEU A 50 -5.12 2.18 14.16
C LEU A 50 -6.13 3.30 13.91
N LEU A 51 -5.99 4.40 14.63
CA LEU A 51 -6.73 5.64 14.42
C LEU A 51 -5.75 6.73 13.98
N ASP A 52 -6.20 7.58 13.07
CA ASP A 52 -5.48 8.74 12.58
C ASP A 52 -6.48 9.86 12.25
N GLU A 53 -6.71 10.73 13.22
CA GLU A 53 -7.61 11.88 13.10
C GLU A 53 -7.14 12.87 12.02
N THR A 54 -5.85 12.86 11.65
CA THR A 54 -5.32 13.79 10.64
C THR A 54 -5.89 13.51 9.26
N LEU A 55 -6.37 12.28 8.99
CA LEU A 55 -7.04 11.91 7.75
C LEU A 55 -8.43 12.55 7.59
N MET A 56 -9.02 13.07 8.67
CA MET A 56 -10.31 13.79 8.60
C MET A 56 -10.21 15.05 7.73
N LYS A 57 -9.00 15.64 7.58
CA LYS A 57 -8.75 16.80 6.71
C LYS A 57 -9.07 16.54 5.23
N ASP A 58 -9.02 15.26 4.83
CA ASP A 58 -9.22 14.84 3.44
C ASP A 58 -10.66 14.37 3.17
N VAL A 59 -11.52 14.33 4.19
CA VAL A 59 -12.94 13.98 4.04
C VAL A 59 -13.68 15.20 3.52
N PRO A 60 -14.33 15.16 2.34
CA PRO A 60 -15.09 16.29 1.84
C PRO A 60 -16.25 16.64 2.79
N GLU A 61 -16.47 17.93 3.04
CA GLU A 61 -17.48 18.40 4.02
C GLU A 61 -18.90 17.93 3.68
N ASP A 62 -19.25 17.92 2.39
CA ASP A 62 -20.58 17.55 1.89
C ASP A 62 -20.73 16.05 1.56
N ILE A 63 -19.79 15.19 1.97
CA ILE A 63 -19.86 13.76 1.66
C ILE A 63 -20.96 13.08 2.48
N GLU A 64 -21.82 12.33 1.81
CA GLU A 64 -22.84 11.55 2.47
C GLU A 64 -22.22 10.27 3.07
N ILE A 65 -22.37 10.08 4.38
CA ILE A 65 -21.87 8.91 5.10
C ILE A 65 -23.04 8.20 5.78
N VAL A 66 -23.36 7.01 5.29
CA VAL A 66 -24.39 6.13 5.81
C VAL A 66 -23.76 5.09 6.71
N ARG A 67 -24.27 4.98 7.95
CA ARG A 67 -23.73 4.07 8.96
C ARG A 67 -24.79 3.14 9.50
N THR A 68 -24.40 1.89 9.72
CA THR A 68 -25.20 0.90 10.43
C THR A 68 -24.37 0.26 11.53
N LYS A 69 -25.03 -0.15 12.61
CA LYS A 69 -24.39 -0.93 13.67
C LYS A 69 -24.08 -2.32 13.16
N ILE A 70 -22.87 -2.78 13.45
CA ILE A 70 -22.36 -4.09 13.08
C ILE A 70 -22.07 -4.93 14.31
N TRP A 71 -22.17 -6.24 14.14
CA TRP A 71 -21.73 -7.20 15.14
C TRP A 71 -20.49 -7.94 14.64
N GLU A 72 -19.48 -8.06 15.50
CA GLU A 72 -18.26 -8.80 15.19
C GLU A 72 -17.83 -9.66 16.38
N PRO A 73 -17.29 -10.88 16.15
CA PRO A 73 -16.79 -11.73 17.23
C PRO A 73 -15.76 -11.06 18.14
N TYR A 74 -14.93 -10.15 17.61
CA TYR A 74 -13.90 -9.46 18.40
C TYR A 74 -14.48 -8.52 19.46
N GLN A 75 -15.68 -7.97 19.26
CA GLN A 75 -16.32 -7.09 20.25
C GLN A 75 -16.61 -7.83 21.56
N LEU A 76 -16.86 -9.15 21.51
CA LEU A 76 -17.00 -9.98 22.71
C LEU A 76 -15.66 -10.24 23.39
N ALA A 77 -14.61 -10.49 22.62
CA ALA A 77 -13.26 -10.70 23.16
C ALA A 77 -12.70 -9.43 23.84
N GLU A 78 -12.99 -8.24 23.29
CA GLU A 78 -12.59 -6.96 23.87
C GLU A 78 -13.29 -6.66 25.21
N LYS A 79 -14.56 -7.07 25.37
CA LYS A 79 -15.28 -6.95 26.65
C LYS A 79 -14.69 -7.84 27.76
N LEU A 80 -14.09 -8.97 27.38
CA LEU A 80 -13.49 -9.92 28.32
C LEU A 80 -12.03 -9.59 28.66
N ASN A 81 -11.29 -8.88 27.79
CA ASN A 81 -9.91 -8.50 28.07
C ASN A 81 -9.46 -7.27 27.25
N LYS A 82 -9.41 -6.08 27.90
CA LYS A 82 -9.05 -4.79 27.27
C LYS A 82 -7.59 -4.70 26.76
N SER A 83 -6.72 -5.65 27.14
CA SER A 83 -5.29 -5.67 26.78
C SER A 83 -4.98 -6.26 25.39
N ASN A 84 -5.98 -6.81 24.69
CA ASN A 84 -5.80 -7.56 23.44
C ASN A 84 -5.73 -6.69 22.16
N LYS A 85 -4.94 -5.61 22.15
CA LYS A 85 -4.75 -4.74 20.96
C LYS A 85 -4.21 -5.49 19.72
N LYS A 86 -3.49 -6.60 19.90
CA LYS A 86 -2.94 -7.43 18.81
C LYS A 86 -4.01 -8.09 17.89
N PHE A 87 -5.27 -8.17 18.33
CA PHE A 87 -6.33 -8.84 17.56
C PHE A 87 -6.92 -7.99 16.43
N LYS A 88 -6.72 -6.66 16.46
CA LYS A 88 -7.41 -5.72 15.55
C LYS A 88 -6.80 -5.63 14.15
N ALA A 89 -5.50 -5.94 14.00
CA ALA A 89 -4.75 -5.63 12.79
C ALA A 89 -4.79 -6.74 11.71
N GLY A 90 -5.50 -7.85 11.94
CA GLY A 90 -5.40 -9.03 11.08
C GLY A 90 -3.98 -9.64 11.04
N GLN A 91 -3.06 -9.15 11.87
CA GLN A 91 -1.69 -9.63 11.95
C GLN A 91 -1.68 -10.99 12.65
N PHE A 92 -1.40 -12.02 11.87
CA PHE A 92 -1.08 -13.33 12.39
C PHE A 92 0.36 -13.30 12.91
N ASP A 93 0.57 -13.70 14.15
CA ASP A 93 1.91 -13.80 14.73
C ASP A 93 2.60 -15.02 14.10
N VAL A 94 3.22 -14.90 12.92
CA VAL A 94 3.74 -16.03 12.10
C VAL A 94 5.05 -16.64 12.68
N GLY A 95 5.40 -16.32 13.92
CA GLY A 95 6.65 -16.77 14.56
C GLY A 95 6.70 -18.27 14.85
N LYS A 96 7.93 -18.82 14.93
CA LYS A 96 8.18 -20.23 15.29
C LYS A 96 7.72 -20.60 16.71
N ASN A 97 7.54 -19.61 17.60
CA ASN A 97 7.12 -19.78 19.01
C ASN A 97 5.62 -19.49 19.24
N GLN A 98 4.73 -19.92 18.34
CA GLN A 98 3.29 -19.80 18.55
C GLN A 98 2.79 -20.73 19.67
N SER A 99 2.13 -20.18 20.69
CA SER A 99 1.41 -20.95 21.70
C SER A 99 0.28 -21.78 21.08
N TRP A 100 -0.10 -22.90 21.72
CA TRP A 100 -1.22 -23.73 21.25
C TRP A 100 -2.53 -22.93 21.19
N LYS A 101 -2.74 -21.98 22.11
CA LYS A 101 -3.88 -21.04 22.12
C LYS A 101 -3.87 -20.15 20.88
N SER A 102 -2.70 -19.63 20.48
CA SER A 102 -2.55 -18.86 19.25
C SER A 102 -2.88 -19.70 18.02
N LYS A 103 -2.32 -20.92 17.92
CA LYS A 103 -2.60 -21.85 16.80
C LYS A 103 -4.08 -22.19 16.68
N LEU A 104 -4.74 -22.47 17.81
CA LEU A 104 -6.18 -22.74 17.86
C LEU A 104 -6.99 -21.52 17.45
N SER A 105 -6.62 -20.32 17.92
CA SER A 105 -7.30 -19.07 17.55
C SER A 105 -7.19 -18.79 16.05
N ILE A 106 -6.03 -19.00 15.44
CA ILE A 106 -5.83 -18.88 13.98
C ILE A 106 -6.73 -19.89 13.26
N TRP A 107 -6.70 -21.14 13.68
CA TRP A 107 -7.51 -22.20 13.07
C TRP A 107 -9.01 -21.91 13.18
N VAL A 108 -9.52 -21.50 14.35
CA VAL A 108 -10.94 -21.14 14.52
C VAL A 108 -11.30 -19.99 13.60
N ARG A 109 -10.47 -18.93 13.54
CA ARG A 109 -10.76 -17.77 12.68
C ARG A 109 -10.79 -18.14 11.20
N GLY A 110 -9.78 -18.87 10.72
CA GLY A 110 -9.68 -19.24 9.31
C GLY A 110 -10.78 -20.22 8.85
N ASN A 111 -11.34 -21.02 9.76
CA ASN A 111 -12.27 -22.08 9.38
C ASN A 111 -13.75 -21.78 9.66
N PHE A 112 -14.07 -20.88 10.61
CA PHE A 112 -15.46 -20.56 10.95
C PHE A 112 -15.93 -19.21 10.42
N PHE A 113 -15.02 -18.25 10.24
CA PHE A 113 -15.35 -16.90 9.76
C PHE A 113 -14.79 -16.72 8.36
N ILE A 114 -15.49 -17.25 7.36
CA ILE A 114 -15.06 -17.24 5.96
C ILE A 114 -15.89 -16.21 5.17
N PRO A 115 -15.26 -15.22 4.50
CA PRO A 115 -13.81 -15.02 4.39
C PRO A 115 -13.11 -14.50 5.64
N ASP A 116 -13.83 -13.74 6.45
CA ASP A 116 -13.27 -13.10 7.63
C ASP A 116 -14.38 -12.82 8.66
N ALA A 117 -13.98 -12.29 9.81
CA ALA A 117 -14.88 -12.02 10.94
C ALA A 117 -15.99 -11.01 10.63
N ARG A 118 -15.92 -10.25 9.53
CA ARG A 118 -16.96 -9.29 9.11
C ARG A 118 -18.07 -9.96 8.30
N VAL A 119 -18.06 -11.29 8.13
CA VAL A 119 -19.13 -12.02 7.42
C VAL A 119 -20.51 -11.80 8.03
N PHE A 120 -20.60 -11.50 9.33
CA PHE A 120 -21.85 -11.19 10.02
C PHE A 120 -22.44 -9.82 9.64
N TRP A 121 -21.65 -8.94 9.02
CA TRP A 121 -22.12 -7.67 8.47
C TRP A 121 -22.81 -7.84 7.12
N VAL A 122 -22.59 -8.97 6.43
CA VAL A 122 -23.01 -9.15 5.03
C VAL A 122 -24.53 -9.11 4.88
N LYS A 123 -25.26 -9.99 5.56
CA LYS A 123 -26.72 -10.06 5.43
C LYS A 123 -27.45 -8.79 5.89
N PRO A 124 -27.14 -8.22 7.08
CA PRO A 124 -27.76 -6.96 7.51
C PRO A 124 -27.47 -5.81 6.54
N SER A 125 -26.27 -5.75 5.97
CA SER A 125 -25.93 -4.73 4.97
C SER A 125 -26.73 -4.89 3.70
N ILE A 126 -26.86 -6.10 3.16
CA ILE A 126 -27.64 -6.33 1.94
C ILE A 126 -29.09 -5.87 2.15
N GLN A 127 -29.71 -6.23 3.29
CA GLN A 127 -31.08 -5.83 3.60
C GLN A 127 -31.27 -4.32 3.70
N PHE A 128 -30.34 -3.63 4.38
CA PHE A 128 -30.39 -2.18 4.50
C PHE A 128 -30.11 -1.48 3.15
N LEU A 129 -29.06 -1.91 2.46
CA LEU A 129 -28.61 -1.30 1.21
C LEU A 129 -29.57 -1.54 0.05
N GLU A 130 -30.31 -2.66 0.05
CA GLU A 130 -31.37 -2.90 -0.93
C GLU A 130 -32.41 -1.77 -0.93
N LYS A 131 -32.89 -1.39 0.24
CA LYS A 131 -33.82 -0.28 0.42
C LYS A 131 -33.15 1.05 0.05
N TYR A 132 -31.94 1.30 0.58
CA TYR A 132 -31.24 2.55 0.38
C TYR A 132 -30.91 2.83 -1.10
N ILE A 133 -30.49 1.80 -1.85
CA ILE A 133 -30.18 1.88 -3.28
C ILE A 133 -31.42 2.28 -4.09
N GLN A 134 -32.58 1.68 -3.79
CA GLN A 134 -33.84 1.99 -4.45
C GLN A 134 -34.31 3.42 -4.15
N GLU A 135 -34.28 3.83 -2.87
CA GLU A 135 -34.74 5.16 -2.45
C GLU A 135 -33.85 6.29 -2.99
N ASN A 136 -32.57 6.02 -3.23
CA ASN A 136 -31.60 7.02 -3.65
C ASN A 136 -31.22 6.96 -5.13
N ASN A 137 -31.84 6.06 -5.91
CA ASN A 137 -31.56 5.83 -7.33
C ASN A 137 -30.07 5.59 -7.62
N ILE A 138 -29.46 4.67 -6.88
CA ILE A 138 -28.04 4.32 -7.04
C ILE A 138 -27.92 3.18 -8.04
N ASP A 139 -27.16 3.38 -9.11
CA ASP A 139 -26.91 2.37 -10.15
C ASP A 139 -25.51 1.76 -10.09
N THR A 140 -24.61 2.34 -9.28
CA THR A 140 -23.20 1.97 -9.23
C THR A 140 -22.73 1.77 -7.79
N ILE A 141 -22.12 0.62 -7.51
CA ILE A 141 -21.54 0.29 -6.21
C ILE A 141 -20.08 -0.12 -6.31
N VAL A 142 -19.35 0.14 -5.23
CA VAL A 142 -17.99 -0.32 -5.02
C VAL A 142 -17.95 -1.13 -3.73
N THR A 143 -17.22 -2.24 -3.71
CA THR A 143 -16.82 -2.92 -2.47
C THR A 143 -15.31 -2.94 -2.35
N SER A 144 -14.74 -2.44 -1.24
CA SER A 144 -13.28 -2.43 -1.03
C SER A 144 -12.85 -3.47 0.01
N GLY A 145 -12.02 -4.41 -0.43
CA GLY A 145 -11.43 -5.46 0.40
C GLY A 145 -9.90 -5.35 0.48
N PRO A 146 -9.27 -5.89 1.53
CA PRO A 146 -9.88 -6.56 2.69
C PRO A 146 -10.58 -5.58 3.67
N PRO A 147 -11.56 -6.02 4.48
CA PRO A 147 -12.05 -7.40 4.58
C PRO A 147 -12.84 -7.84 3.34
N HIS A 148 -12.61 -9.07 2.87
CA HIS A 148 -13.26 -9.57 1.65
C HIS A 148 -14.75 -9.90 1.86
N SER A 149 -15.24 -9.90 3.11
CA SER A 149 -16.67 -9.95 3.42
C SER A 149 -17.46 -8.86 2.69
N LEU A 150 -16.85 -7.70 2.40
CA LEU A 150 -17.52 -6.62 1.69
C LEU A 150 -17.84 -6.99 0.25
N HIS A 151 -17.01 -7.79 -0.41
CA HIS A 151 -17.33 -8.30 -1.74
C HIS A 151 -18.54 -9.25 -1.72
N LEU A 152 -18.82 -9.91 -0.58
CA LEU A 152 -20.05 -10.68 -0.42
C LEU A 152 -21.30 -9.79 -0.30
N ILE A 153 -21.17 -8.56 0.21
CA ILE A 153 -22.24 -7.56 0.15
C ILE A 153 -22.50 -7.21 -1.32
N GLY A 154 -21.42 -6.95 -2.08
CA GLY A 154 -21.51 -6.68 -3.52
C GLY A 154 -22.18 -7.81 -4.31
N LEU A 155 -21.79 -9.06 -4.06
CA LEU A 155 -22.44 -10.24 -4.64
C LEU A 155 -23.94 -10.28 -4.35
N GLY A 156 -24.33 -10.10 -3.09
CA GLY A 156 -25.74 -10.16 -2.70
C GLY A 156 -26.58 -9.01 -3.26
N LEU A 157 -25.98 -7.83 -3.46
CA LEU A 157 -26.65 -6.71 -4.11
C LEU A 157 -26.76 -6.89 -5.62
N LYS A 158 -25.72 -7.41 -6.28
CA LYS A 158 -25.75 -7.73 -7.72
C LYS A 158 -26.77 -8.80 -8.06
N ASP A 159 -26.95 -9.80 -7.18
CA ASP A 159 -28.00 -10.82 -7.31
C ASP A 159 -29.41 -10.23 -7.26
N LYS A 160 -29.64 -9.25 -6.37
CA LYS A 160 -30.91 -8.53 -6.24
C LYS A 160 -31.15 -7.51 -7.35
N PHE A 161 -30.09 -6.90 -7.84
CA PHE A 161 -30.11 -5.85 -8.87
C PHE A 161 -29.14 -6.22 -10.00
N PRO A 162 -29.53 -7.06 -10.97
CA PRO A 162 -28.63 -7.52 -12.03
C PRO A 162 -28.00 -6.38 -12.86
N ASN A 163 -28.73 -5.26 -12.99
CA ASN A 163 -28.29 -4.07 -13.72
C ASN A 163 -27.39 -3.13 -12.90
N LEU A 164 -27.19 -3.40 -11.60
CA LEU A 164 -26.32 -2.60 -10.74
C LEU A 164 -24.88 -2.78 -11.20
N LYS A 165 -24.20 -1.71 -11.58
CA LYS A 165 -22.78 -1.76 -11.90
C LYS A 165 -21.97 -1.95 -10.63
N TRP A 166 -21.26 -3.06 -10.52
CA TRP A 166 -20.49 -3.42 -9.35
C TRP A 166 -19.00 -3.52 -9.65
N ILE A 167 -18.24 -2.70 -8.93
CA ILE A 167 -16.79 -2.69 -8.92
C ILE A 167 -16.30 -3.35 -7.62
N ALA A 168 -15.51 -4.42 -7.74
CA ALA A 168 -14.88 -5.09 -6.61
C ALA A 168 -13.40 -4.67 -6.51
N ASP A 169 -13.05 -3.83 -5.53
CA ASP A 169 -11.69 -3.35 -5.32
C ASP A 169 -10.90 -4.27 -4.38
N PHE A 170 -10.01 -5.06 -4.97
CA PHE A 170 -9.06 -5.92 -4.27
C PHE A 170 -7.77 -5.15 -4.06
N ARG A 171 -7.64 -4.52 -2.88
CA ARG A 171 -6.38 -3.87 -2.46
C ARG A 171 -5.28 -4.89 -2.17
N ASP A 172 -5.69 -6.11 -1.88
CA ASP A 172 -4.84 -7.27 -1.65
C ASP A 172 -5.50 -8.50 -2.32
N PRO A 173 -4.72 -9.47 -2.84
CA PRO A 173 -5.26 -10.75 -3.28
C PRO A 173 -5.98 -11.48 -2.14
N TRP A 174 -7.02 -12.25 -2.44
CA TRP A 174 -7.76 -12.95 -1.40
C TRP A 174 -7.16 -14.33 -1.09
N THR A 175 -7.08 -15.24 -2.05
CA THR A 175 -6.54 -16.59 -1.79
C THR A 175 -5.03 -16.72 -2.06
N GLU A 176 -4.45 -15.76 -2.76
CA GLU A 176 -3.04 -15.75 -3.16
C GLU A 176 -2.16 -14.82 -2.32
N ILE A 177 -2.71 -14.18 -1.29
CA ILE A 177 -1.91 -13.36 -0.37
C ILE A 177 -0.92 -14.21 0.43
N SER A 178 0.29 -13.66 0.64
CA SER A 178 1.43 -14.37 1.23
C SER A 178 1.13 -15.08 2.56
N TYR A 179 0.25 -14.53 3.40
CA TYR A 179 -0.12 -15.11 4.68
C TYR A 179 -1.25 -16.15 4.62
N TYR A 180 -1.90 -16.35 3.47
CA TYR A 180 -3.03 -17.27 3.32
C TYR A 180 -2.67 -18.70 3.74
N LYS A 181 -1.47 -19.17 3.36
CA LYS A 181 -0.92 -20.48 3.78
C LYS A 181 -0.74 -20.62 5.30
N HIS A 182 -0.72 -19.52 6.05
CA HIS A 182 -0.56 -19.51 7.50
C HIS A 182 -1.89 -19.55 8.26
N LEU A 183 -3.04 -19.48 7.56
CA LEU A 183 -4.37 -19.49 8.15
C LEU A 183 -4.82 -20.86 8.70
N LYS A 184 -4.01 -21.92 8.52
CA LYS A 184 -4.30 -23.29 9.00
C LYS A 184 -5.68 -23.79 8.54
N LEU A 185 -6.02 -23.51 7.28
CA LEU A 185 -7.31 -23.88 6.70
C LEU A 185 -7.43 -25.40 6.55
N THR A 186 -8.62 -25.93 6.80
CA THR A 186 -9.01 -27.24 6.30
C THR A 186 -9.22 -27.18 4.78
N LYS A 187 -9.22 -28.34 4.12
CA LYS A 187 -9.50 -28.42 2.67
C LYS A 187 -10.87 -27.85 2.30
N SER A 188 -11.87 -28.00 3.17
CA SER A 188 -13.21 -27.45 2.93
C SER A 188 -13.25 -25.93 3.06
N SER A 189 -12.54 -25.36 4.04
CA SER A 189 -12.42 -23.92 4.21
C SER A 189 -11.68 -23.27 3.05
N ASP A 190 -10.54 -23.84 2.63
CA ASP A 190 -9.82 -23.38 1.44
C ASP A 190 -10.70 -23.42 0.18
N LYS A 191 -11.41 -24.53 -0.04
CA LYS A 191 -12.37 -24.65 -1.14
C LYS A 191 -13.44 -23.56 -1.08
N LYS A 192 -13.99 -23.26 0.10
CA LYS A 192 -14.99 -22.20 0.27
C LYS A 192 -14.43 -20.82 -0.05
N HIS A 193 -13.22 -20.50 0.41
CA HIS A 193 -12.53 -19.26 0.07
C HIS A 193 -12.38 -19.08 -1.44
N ARG A 194 -11.85 -20.09 -2.13
CA ARG A 194 -11.66 -20.07 -3.60
C ARG A 194 -12.98 -20.00 -4.37
N GLN A 195 -14.02 -20.68 -3.90
CA GLN A 195 -15.35 -20.60 -4.49
C GLN A 195 -15.96 -19.20 -4.39
N LEU A 196 -15.82 -18.55 -3.22
CA LEU A 196 -16.33 -17.20 -3.03
C LEU A 196 -15.52 -16.16 -3.83
N GLU A 197 -14.19 -16.29 -3.88
CA GLU A 197 -13.33 -15.45 -4.73
C GLU A 197 -13.72 -15.59 -6.21
N SER A 198 -13.87 -16.82 -6.70
CA SER A 198 -14.32 -17.10 -8.06
C SER A 198 -15.72 -16.52 -8.34
N ALA A 199 -16.63 -16.58 -7.37
CA ALA A 199 -17.94 -15.96 -7.49
C ALA A 199 -17.83 -14.44 -7.63
N VAL A 200 -16.97 -13.78 -6.84
CA VAL A 200 -16.72 -12.34 -6.98
C VAL A 200 -16.18 -12.02 -8.37
N PHE A 201 -15.12 -12.71 -8.81
CA PHE A 201 -14.50 -12.49 -10.11
C PHE A 201 -15.46 -12.67 -11.28
N LYS A 202 -16.37 -13.64 -11.20
CA LYS A 202 -17.35 -13.91 -12.25
C LYS A 202 -18.49 -12.88 -12.32
N ASN A 203 -18.87 -12.29 -11.19
CA ASN A 203 -20.10 -11.47 -11.09
C ASN A 203 -19.84 -9.96 -10.94
N ALA A 204 -18.64 -9.55 -10.54
CA ALA A 204 -18.27 -8.14 -10.58
C ALA A 204 -18.11 -7.69 -12.03
N ASP A 205 -18.67 -6.53 -12.38
CA ASP A 205 -18.52 -5.98 -13.72
C ASP A 205 -17.05 -5.56 -13.96
N ILE A 206 -16.38 -5.08 -12.89
CA ILE A 206 -14.96 -4.76 -12.87
C ILE A 206 -14.34 -5.23 -11.55
N THR A 207 -13.19 -5.87 -11.62
CA THR A 207 -12.31 -6.12 -10.47
C THR A 207 -11.14 -5.14 -10.51
N LEU A 208 -10.94 -4.31 -9.48
CA LEU A 208 -9.75 -3.46 -9.38
C LEU A 208 -8.65 -4.19 -8.64
N ALA A 209 -7.44 -4.11 -9.18
CA ALA A 209 -6.21 -4.50 -8.51
C ALA A 209 -5.31 -3.27 -8.28
N THR A 210 -4.50 -3.31 -7.23
CA THR A 210 -3.52 -2.26 -6.93
C THR A 210 -2.15 -2.47 -7.56
N SER A 211 -1.95 -3.59 -8.27
CA SER A 211 -0.70 -3.96 -8.92
C SER A 211 -0.96 -4.58 -10.30
N TYR A 212 0.01 -4.46 -11.22
CA TYR A 212 -0.11 -4.99 -12.58
C TYR A 212 -0.10 -6.53 -12.56
N THR A 213 0.74 -7.11 -11.72
CA THR A 213 0.83 -8.56 -11.53
C THR A 213 -0.48 -9.12 -10.97
N ASP A 214 -1.08 -8.48 -9.96
CA ASP A 214 -2.37 -8.94 -9.42
C ASP A 214 -3.50 -8.76 -10.41
N ALA A 215 -3.51 -7.67 -11.19
CA ALA A 215 -4.49 -7.49 -12.25
C ALA A 215 -4.44 -8.64 -13.26
N GLU A 216 -3.23 -9.05 -13.66
CA GLU A 216 -3.02 -10.18 -14.56
C GLU A 216 -3.41 -11.52 -13.93
N ASN A 217 -3.07 -11.74 -12.65
CA ASN A 217 -3.46 -12.95 -11.93
C ASN A 217 -4.99 -13.06 -11.80
N PHE A 218 -5.68 -11.95 -11.52
CA PHE A 218 -7.14 -11.92 -11.47
C PHE A 218 -7.77 -12.19 -12.84
N ARG A 219 -7.20 -11.64 -13.94
CA ARG A 219 -7.64 -11.97 -15.31
C ARG A 219 -7.50 -13.47 -15.60
N LYS A 220 -6.36 -14.07 -15.26
CA LYS A 220 -6.14 -15.53 -15.39
C LYS A 220 -7.11 -16.35 -14.56
N ALA A 221 -7.56 -15.82 -13.42
CA ALA A 221 -8.57 -16.43 -12.57
C ALA A 221 -10.03 -16.18 -13.03
N GLY A 222 -10.23 -15.47 -14.15
CA GLY A 222 -11.54 -15.26 -14.79
C GLY A 222 -12.22 -13.93 -14.45
N ALA A 223 -11.53 -12.99 -13.81
CA ALA A 223 -12.06 -11.65 -13.53
C ALA A 223 -11.91 -10.70 -14.73
N ASN A 224 -12.87 -9.79 -14.92
CA ASN A 224 -12.64 -8.58 -15.71
C ASN A 224 -11.81 -7.58 -14.89
N SER A 225 -10.49 -7.74 -14.89
CA SER A 225 -9.60 -7.04 -13.96
C SER A 225 -8.80 -5.89 -14.59
N VAL A 226 -8.81 -4.75 -13.90
CA VAL A 226 -8.10 -3.51 -14.26
C VAL A 226 -7.15 -3.12 -13.13
N CYS A 227 -5.94 -2.72 -13.47
CA CYS A 227 -4.98 -2.17 -12.50
C CYS A 227 -5.22 -0.67 -12.35
N ILE A 228 -5.51 -0.22 -11.13
CA ILE A 228 -5.36 1.18 -10.72
C ILE A 228 -4.50 1.15 -9.47
N THR A 229 -3.25 1.57 -9.58
CA THR A 229 -2.28 1.52 -8.48
C THR A 229 -2.68 2.42 -7.31
N ASN A 230 -1.96 2.31 -6.20
CA ASN A 230 -1.93 3.41 -5.24
C ASN A 230 -1.20 4.63 -5.84
N GLY A 231 -1.19 5.73 -5.12
CA GLY A 231 -0.67 6.99 -5.62
C GLY A 231 -0.35 7.99 -4.54
N PHE A 232 0.24 9.11 -4.94
CA PHE A 232 0.53 10.25 -4.08
C PHE A 232 -0.52 11.33 -4.26
N ASP A 233 -0.77 12.12 -3.22
CA ASP A 233 -1.61 13.31 -3.32
C ASP A 233 -0.71 14.54 -3.50
N GLU A 234 -1.00 15.35 -4.51
CA GLU A 234 -0.25 16.57 -4.79
C GLU A 234 -0.39 17.57 -3.62
N SER A 235 -1.54 17.59 -2.95
CA SER A 235 -1.80 18.46 -1.79
C SER A 235 -0.98 18.09 -0.55
N ASP A 236 -0.43 16.87 -0.48
CA ASP A 236 0.50 16.49 0.59
C ASP A 236 1.93 17.01 0.28
N SER A 237 2.17 17.49 -0.94
CA SER A 237 3.45 18.00 -1.44
C SER A 237 3.57 19.52 -1.42
N ASP A 238 2.52 20.25 -1.02
CA ASP A 238 2.46 21.74 -0.94
C ASP A 238 3.42 22.37 0.08
N LYS A 239 4.38 21.61 0.60
CA LYS A 239 5.53 22.18 1.29
C LYS A 239 6.41 22.89 0.25
N PRO A 240 6.93 24.09 0.56
CA PRO A 240 7.67 24.88 -0.40
C PRO A 240 8.77 24.02 -1.01
N LYS A 241 8.75 23.87 -2.34
CA LYS A 241 9.94 23.50 -3.10
C LYS A 241 11.02 24.42 -2.58
N ILE A 242 11.96 23.90 -1.80
CA ILE A 242 13.15 24.67 -1.43
C ILE A 242 13.69 25.11 -2.78
N GLN A 243 13.64 26.41 -3.06
CA GLN A 243 14.33 26.97 -4.21
C GLN A 243 15.79 26.62 -3.98
N THR A 244 16.23 25.49 -4.53
CA THR A 244 17.63 25.20 -4.69
C THR A 244 18.08 26.14 -5.78
N GLU A 245 18.42 27.37 -5.39
CA GLU A 245 19.58 28.02 -5.97
C GLU A 245 20.69 26.96 -6.06
N ASN A 246 21.47 26.96 -7.15
CA ASN A 246 22.51 25.98 -7.49
C ASN A 246 23.67 25.94 -6.47
N ILE A 247 23.37 25.72 -5.21
CA ILE A 247 24.30 25.42 -4.14
C ILE A 247 24.43 23.90 -4.19
N LEU A 248 25.59 23.42 -4.65
CA LEU A 248 25.97 22.02 -4.46
C LEU A 248 25.80 21.72 -2.97
N LYS A 249 24.92 20.77 -2.65
CA LYS A 249 24.76 20.29 -1.27
C LYS A 249 26.11 19.75 -0.78
N ASP A 250 26.37 19.85 0.51
CA ASP A 250 27.65 19.40 1.08
C ASP A 250 27.86 17.88 1.04
N LYS A 251 26.80 17.10 0.80
CA LYS A 251 26.79 15.64 0.86
C LYS A 251 25.95 15.00 -0.25
N PHE A 252 26.42 13.86 -0.73
CA PHE A 252 25.69 12.93 -1.60
C PHE A 252 25.01 11.88 -0.74
N THR A 253 23.71 12.03 -0.53
CA THR A 253 22.95 11.31 0.50
C THR A 253 22.06 10.23 -0.11
N LEU A 254 22.27 8.99 0.33
CA LEU A 254 21.38 7.86 0.07
C LEU A 254 20.54 7.59 1.31
N SER A 255 19.21 7.64 1.18
CA SER A 255 18.29 7.54 2.31
C SER A 255 17.37 6.34 2.25
N TYR A 256 17.17 5.67 3.38
CA TYR A 256 16.07 4.74 3.58
C TYR A 256 15.07 5.32 4.57
N ILE A 257 13.81 5.50 4.13
CA ILE A 257 12.72 6.03 4.95
C ILE A 257 11.72 4.91 5.27
N GLY A 258 11.51 4.65 6.57
CA GLY A 258 10.59 3.66 7.11
C GLY A 258 11.29 2.56 7.90
N VAL A 259 10.71 1.36 7.87
CA VAL A 259 11.25 0.19 8.59
C VAL A 259 12.04 -0.69 7.64
N LEU A 260 13.33 -0.92 7.90
CA LEU A 260 14.19 -1.85 7.15
C LEU A 260 14.41 -3.12 7.97
N GLU A 261 14.08 -4.28 7.38
CA GLU A 261 14.06 -5.57 8.05
C GLU A 261 14.95 -6.61 7.33
N GLN A 262 15.36 -7.64 8.06
CA GLN A 262 16.27 -8.69 7.58
C GLN A 262 15.79 -9.39 6.29
N LEU A 263 14.49 -9.66 6.16
CA LEU A 263 13.94 -10.43 5.03
C LEU A 263 14.03 -9.70 3.67
N ARG A 264 14.41 -8.42 3.69
CA ARG A 264 14.57 -7.56 2.51
C ARG A 264 15.82 -6.68 2.66
N ASN A 265 16.86 -7.27 3.26
CA ASN A 265 18.16 -6.65 3.49
C ASN A 265 19.01 -6.72 2.20
N PRO A 266 19.33 -5.59 1.54
CA PRO A 266 20.16 -5.59 0.33
C PRO A 266 21.64 -5.68 0.71
N GLU A 267 22.10 -6.86 1.13
CA GLU A 267 23.50 -7.05 1.57
C GLU A 267 24.53 -6.69 0.49
N ASN A 268 24.19 -6.89 -0.79
CA ASN A 268 25.04 -6.49 -1.91
C ASN A 268 25.23 -4.97 -1.98
N LEU A 269 24.20 -4.17 -1.67
CA LEU A 269 24.32 -2.71 -1.60
C LEU A 269 25.37 -2.28 -0.56
N TRP A 270 25.31 -2.86 0.64
CA TRP A 270 26.24 -2.49 1.71
C TRP A 270 27.69 -2.80 1.35
N LYS A 271 27.93 -3.95 0.71
CA LYS A 271 29.26 -4.33 0.20
C LYS A 271 29.75 -3.38 -0.87
N VAL A 272 28.90 -3.01 -1.83
CA VAL A 272 29.22 -2.04 -2.89
C VAL A 272 29.56 -0.67 -2.30
N LEU A 273 28.78 -0.19 -1.33
CA LEU A 273 29.04 1.11 -0.70
C LEU A 273 30.35 1.09 0.10
N ASP A 274 30.64 0.01 0.83
CA ASP A 274 31.90 -0.17 1.56
C ASP A 274 33.11 -0.16 0.62
N GLU A 275 33.01 -0.84 -0.51
CA GLU A 275 34.03 -0.83 -1.58
C GLU A 275 34.23 0.58 -2.15
N LEU A 276 33.14 1.29 -2.50
CA LEU A 276 33.22 2.64 -3.03
C LEU A 276 33.87 3.64 -2.06
N VAL A 277 33.57 3.53 -0.76
CA VAL A 277 34.19 4.36 0.28
C VAL A 277 35.69 4.06 0.43
N LYS A 278 36.12 2.81 0.24
CA LYS A 278 37.54 2.44 0.34
C LYS A 278 38.34 2.86 -0.90
N GLU A 279 37.76 2.73 -2.08
CA GLU A 279 38.46 2.90 -3.35
C GLU A 279 38.40 4.34 -3.89
N ASN A 280 37.37 5.11 -3.56
CA ASN A 280 37.15 6.45 -4.10
C ASN A 280 37.12 7.51 -2.99
N ILE A 281 38.22 8.25 -2.87
CA ILE A 281 38.44 9.29 -1.85
C ILE A 281 37.36 10.39 -1.93
N ASP A 282 36.98 10.80 -3.14
CA ASP A 282 35.96 11.82 -3.32
C ASP A 282 34.58 11.29 -2.92
N PHE A 283 34.24 10.06 -3.30
CA PHE A 283 33.00 9.42 -2.87
C PHE A 283 32.94 9.35 -1.35
N ALA A 284 33.99 8.85 -0.69
CA ALA A 284 34.07 8.79 0.76
C ALA A 284 33.87 10.17 1.41
N LYS A 285 34.52 11.21 0.89
CA LYS A 285 34.41 12.58 1.44
C LYS A 285 32.97 13.10 1.47
N TYR A 286 32.21 12.86 0.41
CA TYR A 286 30.87 13.44 0.23
C TYR A 286 29.72 12.49 0.58
N PHE A 287 29.94 11.19 0.62
CA PHE A 287 28.87 10.22 0.82
C PHE A 287 28.29 10.24 2.23
N SER A 288 26.95 10.12 2.32
CA SER A 288 26.21 9.86 3.56
C SER A 288 25.10 8.83 3.34
N LEU A 289 25.01 7.85 4.24
CA LEU A 289 23.95 6.86 4.31
C LEU A 289 22.98 7.22 5.44
N LYS A 290 21.77 7.65 5.10
CA LYS A 290 20.79 8.16 6.05
C LYS A 290 19.65 7.17 6.29
N PHE A 291 19.36 6.87 7.55
CA PHE A 291 18.22 6.07 7.97
C PHE A 291 17.22 6.94 8.72
N VAL A 292 15.98 6.99 8.22
CA VAL A 292 14.85 7.66 8.86
C VAL A 292 13.79 6.62 9.17
N GLY A 293 13.68 6.22 10.43
CA GLY A 293 12.78 5.17 10.89
C GLY A 293 13.53 4.09 11.66
N ARG A 294 13.05 2.86 11.56
CA ARG A 294 13.61 1.72 12.31
C ARG A 294 14.44 0.86 11.38
N ILE A 295 15.66 0.56 11.79
CA ILE A 295 16.53 -0.44 11.15
C ILE A 295 16.68 -1.64 12.09
N ASP A 296 16.76 -2.85 11.54
CA ASP A 296 17.08 -4.03 12.34
C ASP A 296 18.54 -4.01 12.79
N ASP A 297 18.77 -4.32 14.07
CA ASP A 297 20.09 -4.23 14.72
C ASP A 297 21.17 -5.05 14.00
N LYS A 298 20.82 -6.20 13.38
CA LYS A 298 21.82 -6.99 12.65
C LYS A 298 22.26 -6.31 11.35
N ILE A 299 21.36 -5.61 10.66
CA ILE A 299 21.75 -4.79 9.49
C ILE A 299 22.64 -3.65 9.98
N LEU A 300 22.23 -2.93 11.02
CA LEU A 300 22.98 -1.78 11.52
C LEU A 300 24.39 -2.20 11.97
N ASN A 301 24.51 -3.26 12.77
CA ASN A 301 25.79 -3.79 13.23
C ASN A 301 26.69 -4.23 12.05
N PHE A 302 26.12 -4.83 11.01
CA PHE A 302 26.88 -5.19 9.80
C PHE A 302 27.49 -3.94 9.15
N ILE A 303 26.69 -2.89 8.95
CA ILE A 303 27.16 -1.63 8.33
C ILE A 303 28.18 -0.93 9.24
N GLU A 304 27.93 -0.85 10.55
CA GLU A 304 28.85 -0.24 11.53
C GLU A 304 30.18 -1.01 11.70
N SER A 305 30.22 -2.29 11.32
CA SER A 305 31.45 -3.09 11.32
C SER A 305 32.32 -2.93 10.06
N SER A 306 31.89 -2.07 9.13
CA SER A 306 32.56 -1.81 7.85
C SER A 306 33.15 -0.39 7.80
N SER A 307 33.80 -0.01 6.69
CA SER A 307 34.26 1.37 6.48
C SER A 307 33.10 2.37 6.39
N LEU A 308 31.86 1.90 6.22
CA LEU A 308 30.66 2.75 6.22
C LEU A 308 30.33 3.37 7.57
N LYS A 309 30.88 2.88 8.69
CA LYS A 309 30.56 3.38 10.04
C LYS A 309 30.57 4.91 10.16
N ASN A 310 31.53 5.57 9.51
CA ASN A 310 31.70 7.03 9.57
C ASN A 310 30.80 7.81 8.59
N HIS A 311 29.98 7.11 7.81
CA HIS A 311 29.08 7.68 6.80
C HIS A 311 27.60 7.51 7.17
N ILE A 312 27.28 6.85 8.28
CA ILE A 312 25.90 6.58 8.70
C ILE A 312 25.33 7.79 9.45
N LEU A 313 24.12 8.20 9.06
CA LEU A 313 23.26 9.10 9.83
C LEU A 313 21.96 8.38 10.16
N ASN A 314 21.84 7.86 11.39
CA ASN A 314 20.62 7.21 11.86
C ASN A 314 19.78 8.20 12.69
N LEU A 315 18.70 8.72 12.10
CA LEU A 315 17.81 9.70 12.74
C LEU A 315 16.71 9.05 13.59
N GLY A 316 16.58 7.72 13.57
CA GLY A 316 15.50 7.02 14.25
C GLY A 316 14.12 7.40 13.72
N TYR A 317 13.08 7.17 14.53
CA TYR A 317 11.70 7.47 14.13
C TYR A 317 11.44 8.98 14.07
N LEU A 318 10.92 9.44 12.93
CA LEU A 318 10.42 10.80 12.74
C LEU A 318 8.94 10.79 12.39
N ALA A 319 8.22 11.85 12.78
CA ALA A 319 6.87 12.10 12.31
C ALA A 319 6.84 12.28 10.78
N HIS A 320 5.75 11.87 10.14
CA HIS A 320 5.63 11.81 8.68
C HIS A 320 6.07 13.10 7.98
N GLY A 321 5.60 14.26 8.44
CA GLY A 321 5.98 15.55 7.85
C GLY A 321 7.49 15.84 7.87
N LYS A 322 8.22 15.38 8.90
CA LYS A 322 9.68 15.49 8.98
C LYS A 322 10.39 14.44 8.12
N ALA A 323 9.83 13.24 8.01
CA ALA A 323 10.34 12.24 7.09
C ALA A 323 10.26 12.70 5.62
N VAL A 324 9.21 13.44 5.24
CA VAL A 324 9.10 14.08 3.91
C VAL A 324 10.17 15.15 3.70
N GLU A 325 10.48 15.97 4.71
CA GLU A 325 11.59 16.94 4.63
C GLU A 325 12.94 16.23 4.40
N GLU A 326 13.19 15.13 5.12
CA GLU A 326 14.40 14.33 4.93
C GLU A 326 14.47 13.63 3.55
N MET A 327 13.31 13.32 2.96
CA MET A 327 13.21 12.79 1.60
C MET A 327 13.71 13.82 0.58
N GLN A 328 13.25 15.07 0.70
CA GLN A 328 13.60 16.17 -0.21
C GLN A 328 15.07 16.57 -0.14
N THR A 329 15.74 16.35 1.01
CA THR A 329 17.17 16.65 1.16
C THR A 329 18.08 15.55 0.64
N SER A 330 17.55 14.40 0.22
CA SER A 330 18.33 13.27 -0.29
C SER A 330 18.56 13.34 -1.81
N GLU A 331 19.61 12.68 -2.29
CA GLU A 331 19.91 12.53 -3.72
C GLU A 331 19.35 11.22 -4.26
N ILE A 332 19.46 10.16 -3.46
CA ILE A 332 18.95 8.82 -3.76
C ILE A 332 18.05 8.34 -2.62
N LEU A 333 16.92 7.73 -2.98
CA LEU A 333 16.00 7.09 -2.05
C LEU A 333 15.99 5.58 -2.26
N LEU A 334 16.22 4.82 -1.19
CA LEU A 334 16.26 3.36 -1.20
C LEU A 334 14.88 2.77 -0.89
N ILE A 335 14.45 1.82 -1.72
CA ILE A 335 13.27 1.00 -1.51
C ILE A 335 13.62 -0.48 -1.67
N THR A 336 13.17 -1.31 -0.72
CA THR A 336 13.47 -2.75 -0.72
C THR A 336 12.20 -3.57 -0.63
N ASN A 337 12.15 -4.64 -1.42
CA ASN A 337 11.11 -5.66 -1.45
C ASN A 337 11.73 -7.04 -1.21
N PHE A 338 10.91 -8.06 -0.93
CA PHE A 338 11.42 -9.40 -0.65
C PHE A 338 12.17 -10.00 -1.85
N PRO A 339 13.22 -10.81 -1.66
CA PRO A 339 13.98 -11.43 -2.75
C PRO A 339 13.29 -12.71 -3.26
N ASN A 340 11.98 -12.69 -3.49
CA ASN A 340 11.24 -13.86 -3.93
C ASN A 340 10.22 -13.55 -5.03
N GLU A 341 9.99 -14.52 -5.91
CA GLU A 341 9.07 -14.41 -7.05
C GLU A 341 7.65 -14.03 -6.64
N SER A 342 7.18 -14.53 -5.49
CA SER A 342 5.85 -14.19 -4.96
C SER A 342 5.67 -12.71 -4.59
N SER A 343 6.76 -11.93 -4.54
CA SER A 343 6.71 -10.50 -4.24
C SER A 343 6.73 -9.58 -5.47
N LYS A 344 6.73 -10.15 -6.69
CA LYS A 344 6.72 -9.39 -7.96
C LYS A 344 5.61 -8.33 -8.01
N GLY A 345 4.41 -8.66 -7.54
CA GLY A 345 3.26 -7.74 -7.50
C GLY A 345 3.24 -6.76 -6.32
N ILE A 346 4.19 -6.85 -5.38
CA ILE A 346 4.19 -5.95 -4.22
C ILE A 346 4.76 -4.59 -4.64
N ILE A 347 3.90 -3.58 -4.67
CA ILE A 347 4.26 -2.17 -4.86
C ILE A 347 4.20 -1.47 -3.50
N PRO A 348 5.33 -1.18 -2.84
CA PRO A 348 5.29 -0.54 -1.53
C PRO A 348 4.79 0.91 -1.65
N GLY A 349 3.82 1.30 -0.83
CA GLY A 349 3.17 2.63 -0.93
C GLY A 349 4.12 3.83 -0.92
N LYS A 350 5.28 3.73 -0.25
CA LYS A 350 6.31 4.78 -0.20
C LYS A 350 6.87 5.16 -1.58
N ILE A 351 6.78 4.28 -2.57
CA ILE A 351 7.28 4.57 -3.92
C ILE A 351 6.59 5.79 -4.50
N PHE A 352 5.30 5.99 -4.23
CA PHE A 352 4.56 7.10 -4.80
C PHE A 352 4.99 8.45 -4.20
N GLU A 353 5.30 8.50 -2.91
CA GLU A 353 5.90 9.69 -2.30
C GLU A 353 7.33 9.93 -2.83
N TYR A 354 8.10 8.86 -3.05
CA TYR A 354 9.43 8.99 -3.64
C TYR A 354 9.35 9.54 -5.07
N LEU A 355 8.39 9.10 -5.88
CA LEU A 355 8.13 9.67 -7.20
C LEU A 355 7.78 11.16 -7.10
N ALA A 356 6.89 11.53 -6.17
CA ALA A 356 6.50 12.92 -5.93
C ALA A 356 7.67 13.81 -5.50
N SER A 357 8.67 13.25 -4.82
CA SER A 357 9.88 13.98 -4.40
C SER A 357 10.85 14.30 -5.54
N GLY A 358 10.69 13.66 -6.71
CA GLY A 358 11.57 13.81 -7.87
C GLY A 358 12.98 13.24 -7.70
N LYS A 359 13.30 12.61 -6.57
CA LYS A 359 14.64 12.04 -6.30
C LYS A 359 14.86 10.73 -7.04
N GLN A 360 16.13 10.40 -7.26
CA GLN A 360 16.50 9.12 -7.87
C GLN A 360 16.14 7.97 -6.93
N ILE A 361 15.53 6.91 -7.47
CA ILE A 361 15.11 5.74 -6.68
C ILE A 361 16.04 4.57 -6.95
N LEU A 362 16.64 4.04 -5.88
CA LEU A 362 17.37 2.78 -5.90
C LEU A 362 16.46 1.68 -5.34
N SER A 363 16.11 0.68 -6.14
CA SER A 363 15.16 -0.35 -5.74
C SER A 363 15.75 -1.75 -5.78
N PHE A 364 15.42 -2.57 -4.76
CA PHE A 364 15.77 -4.00 -4.70
C PHE A 364 14.54 -4.89 -4.63
N GLY A 365 14.52 -5.99 -5.39
CA GLY A 365 13.41 -6.94 -5.43
C GLY A 365 13.69 -8.13 -6.37
N PRO A 366 12.67 -8.95 -6.68
CA PRO A 366 12.78 -9.96 -7.71
C PRO A 366 12.78 -9.33 -9.11
N ASP A 367 13.39 -10.01 -10.07
CA ASP A 367 13.37 -9.56 -11.47
C ASP A 367 11.93 -9.38 -11.97
N GLN A 368 11.70 -8.44 -12.88
CA GLN A 368 10.37 -8.15 -13.44
C GLN A 368 9.30 -7.80 -12.37
N ALA A 369 9.69 -7.27 -11.22
CA ALA A 369 8.73 -6.73 -10.25
C ALA A 369 7.95 -5.54 -10.82
N ASP A 370 6.72 -5.32 -10.36
CA ASP A 370 5.89 -4.18 -10.76
C ASP A 370 6.56 -2.84 -10.47
N VAL A 371 7.38 -2.76 -9.41
CA VAL A 371 8.22 -1.60 -9.11
C VAL A 371 9.18 -1.28 -10.25
N SER A 372 9.78 -2.30 -10.89
CA SER A 372 10.67 -2.08 -12.04
C SER A 372 9.95 -1.44 -13.22
N LYS A 373 8.69 -1.83 -13.46
CA LYS A 373 7.85 -1.24 -14.50
C LYS A 373 7.60 0.25 -14.22
N ILE A 374 7.19 0.60 -13.00
CA ILE A 374 6.97 2.00 -12.59
C ILE A 374 8.24 2.84 -12.76
N LEU A 375 9.39 2.34 -12.31
CA LEU A 375 10.66 3.07 -12.41
C LEU A 375 11.09 3.27 -13.87
N ASN A 376 10.85 2.29 -14.74
CA ASN A 376 11.15 2.41 -16.17
C ASN A 376 10.21 3.39 -16.88
N GLU A 377 8.91 3.39 -16.56
CA GLU A 377 7.94 4.32 -17.16
C GLU A 377 8.18 5.77 -16.74
N THR A 378 8.58 5.98 -15.49
CA THR A 378 8.83 7.33 -14.93
C THR A 378 10.27 7.79 -15.06
N GLN A 379 11.18 6.90 -15.50
CA GLN A 379 12.63 7.11 -15.52
C GLN A 379 13.21 7.55 -14.15
N SER A 380 12.46 7.35 -13.06
CA SER A 380 12.76 7.92 -11.72
C SER A 380 13.85 7.18 -10.97
N GLY A 381 14.38 6.09 -11.51
CA GLY A 381 15.36 5.28 -10.83
C GLY A 381 15.63 3.96 -11.52
N LYS A 382 16.21 3.01 -10.78
CA LYS A 382 16.55 1.69 -11.30
C LYS A 382 16.26 0.59 -10.27
N HIS A 383 15.78 -0.54 -10.77
CA HIS A 383 15.51 -1.74 -10.01
C HIS A 383 16.64 -2.76 -10.19
N PHE A 384 17.00 -3.44 -9.10
CA PHE A 384 18.11 -4.39 -9.04
C PHE A 384 17.69 -5.66 -8.32
N SER A 385 18.27 -6.77 -8.74
CA SER A 385 18.24 -8.02 -7.98
C SER A 385 19.22 -7.96 -6.80
N TYR A 386 19.05 -8.88 -5.86
CA TYR A 386 19.96 -9.02 -4.71
C TYR A 386 21.33 -9.61 -5.09
N SER A 387 21.55 -9.97 -6.36
CA SER A 387 22.84 -10.43 -6.91
C SER A 387 23.57 -9.38 -7.76
N ASP A 388 22.98 -8.21 -8.02
CA ASP A 388 23.44 -7.28 -9.05
C ASP A 388 24.56 -6.30 -8.63
N SER A 389 25.55 -6.73 -7.84
CA SER A 389 26.57 -5.85 -7.23
C SER A 389 27.24 -4.89 -8.23
N GLU A 390 27.72 -5.39 -9.37
CA GLU A 390 28.42 -4.58 -10.38
C GLU A 390 27.55 -3.48 -10.98
N THR A 391 26.30 -3.80 -11.30
CA THR A 391 25.41 -2.82 -11.92
C THR A 391 24.90 -1.79 -10.91
N VAL A 392 24.77 -2.18 -9.63
CA VAL A 392 24.52 -1.26 -8.51
C VAL A 392 25.70 -0.29 -8.34
N LYS A 393 26.95 -0.80 -8.32
CA LYS A 393 28.17 0.03 -8.23
C LYS A 393 28.22 1.07 -9.35
N LYS A 394 28.01 0.63 -10.59
CA LYS A 394 27.97 1.51 -11.76
C LYS A 394 26.89 2.59 -11.65
N PHE A 395 25.68 2.23 -11.24
CA PHE A 395 24.59 3.19 -11.08
C PHE A 395 24.88 4.24 -10.01
N ILE A 396 25.39 3.83 -8.84
CA ILE A 396 25.72 4.76 -7.74
C ILE A 396 26.82 5.72 -8.17
N LEU A 397 27.87 5.23 -8.83
CA LEU A 397 28.95 6.08 -9.36
C LEU A 397 28.43 7.08 -10.41
N GLU A 398 27.60 6.62 -11.35
CA GLU A 398 26.99 7.50 -12.36
C GLU A 398 26.20 8.64 -11.69
N LYS A 399 25.37 8.32 -10.67
CA LYS A 399 24.59 9.35 -9.97
C LYS A 399 25.47 10.26 -9.12
N PHE A 400 26.54 9.74 -8.52
CA PHE A 400 27.52 10.53 -7.79
C PHE A 400 28.25 11.53 -8.70
N ASP A 401 28.69 11.09 -9.89
CA ASP A 401 29.38 11.95 -10.85
C ASP A 401 28.44 13.06 -11.38
N LEU A 402 27.19 12.71 -11.70
CA LEU A 402 26.17 13.69 -12.08
C LEU A 402 25.94 14.71 -10.95
N TRP A 403 25.85 14.25 -9.70
CA TRP A 403 25.67 15.14 -8.54
C TRP A 403 26.86 16.08 -8.35
N LYS A 404 28.08 15.54 -8.42
CA LYS A 404 29.32 16.31 -8.25
C LYS A 404 29.46 17.41 -9.30
N ASN A 405 28.94 17.18 -10.51
CA ASN A 405 28.92 18.14 -11.61
C ASN A 405 27.70 19.06 -11.62
N GLY A 406 26.80 18.97 -10.63
CA GLY A 406 25.56 19.77 -10.58
C GLY A 406 24.53 19.39 -11.66
N GLN A 407 24.64 18.17 -12.21
CA GLN A 407 23.82 17.65 -13.31
C GLN A 407 22.83 16.57 -12.87
N LEU A 408 22.79 16.21 -11.58
CA LEU A 408 21.80 15.28 -11.05
C LEU A 408 20.42 15.95 -11.05
N SER A 409 19.65 15.68 -12.10
CA SER A 409 18.31 16.23 -12.26
C SER A 409 17.27 15.49 -11.41
N GLU A 410 16.30 16.26 -10.94
CA GLU A 410 15.05 15.69 -10.44
C GLU A 410 14.27 15.08 -11.62
N ASN A 411 13.75 13.88 -11.43
CA ASN A 411 12.91 13.25 -12.44
C ASN A 411 11.44 13.30 -12.06
N THR A 412 10.67 14.01 -12.88
CA THR A 412 9.22 14.14 -12.77
C THR A 412 8.49 13.67 -14.03
N GLN A 413 9.17 12.95 -14.92
CA GLN A 413 8.56 12.44 -16.15
C GLN A 413 7.49 11.41 -15.82
N HIS A 414 6.28 11.64 -16.34
CA HIS A 414 5.15 10.71 -16.25
C HIS A 414 4.76 10.31 -14.82
N ILE A 415 5.15 11.07 -13.79
CA ILE A 415 4.77 10.76 -12.41
C ILE A 415 3.31 11.15 -12.14
N GLU A 416 2.79 12.12 -12.88
CA GLU A 416 1.43 12.66 -12.73
C GLU A 416 0.37 11.58 -12.89
N GLN A 417 0.64 10.53 -13.68
CA GLN A 417 -0.28 9.40 -13.84
C GLN A 417 -0.55 8.66 -12.51
N PHE A 418 0.36 8.76 -11.55
CA PHE A 418 0.24 8.19 -10.21
C PHE A 418 -0.30 9.19 -9.17
N SER A 419 -0.67 10.40 -9.58
CA SER A 419 -1.39 11.32 -8.70
C SER A 419 -2.78 10.74 -8.37
N ARG A 420 -3.24 10.94 -7.13
CA ARG A 420 -4.58 10.47 -6.73
C ARG A 420 -5.68 11.05 -7.61
N LYS A 421 -5.53 12.28 -8.09
CA LYS A 421 -6.46 12.92 -9.03
C LYS A 421 -6.49 12.19 -10.37
N ASN A 422 -5.35 11.90 -11.00
CA ASN A 422 -5.33 11.18 -12.29
C ASN A 422 -5.75 9.71 -12.15
N LEU A 423 -5.42 9.04 -11.04
CA LEU A 423 -5.94 7.69 -10.77
C LEU A 423 -7.47 7.71 -10.59
N THR A 424 -8.02 8.79 -10.01
CA THR A 424 -9.48 8.96 -9.92
C THR A 424 -10.11 9.22 -11.28
N LYS A 425 -9.42 9.97 -12.17
CA LYS A 425 -9.84 10.13 -13.56
C LYS A 425 -9.93 8.77 -14.27
N GLN A 426 -8.88 7.95 -14.17
CA GLN A 426 -8.86 6.59 -14.73
C GLN A 426 -10.00 5.73 -14.18
N LEU A 427 -10.27 5.82 -12.87
CA LEU A 427 -11.42 5.16 -12.25
C LEU A 427 -12.73 5.66 -12.87
N SER A 428 -12.92 6.96 -13.01
CA SER A 428 -14.14 7.55 -13.56
C SER A 428 -14.44 7.17 -15.01
N GLU A 429 -13.41 6.87 -15.80
CA GLU A 429 -13.53 6.46 -17.21
C GLU A 429 -14.01 5.00 -17.36
N ILE A 430 -13.84 4.18 -16.31
CA ILE A 430 -14.29 2.79 -16.28
C ILE A 430 -15.61 2.60 -15.51
N LEU A 431 -16.04 3.59 -14.72
CA LEU A 431 -17.37 3.66 -14.09
C LEU A 431 -18.45 4.03 -15.11
#